data_AF-A0A382TLG7-F1
#
_entry.id   AF-A0A382TLG7-F1
#
_cell.length_a   1.000
_cell.length_b   1.000
_cell.length_c   1.000
_cell.angle_alpha   90.00
_cell.angle_beta   90.00
_cell.angle_gamma   90.00
#
_symmetry.space_group_name_H-M   'P 1'
#
loop_
_entity.id
_entity.type
_entity.pdbx_description
1 polymer ?
#
loop_
_entity_poly.entity_id
_entity_poly.type
_entity_poly.pdbx_seq_one_letter_code
_entity_poly.pdbx_strand_id
1 'polypeptide(L)' 'MSIHKLVLLRHGESQWNLENRFTGWTNVELTENGIVEAKSAGQILKDDGYSFDLVY' A
#
# COMPACT_ATOMS: atom_id res chain seq x y z
N MET A 1 2.77 11.21 -28.72
CA MET A 1 3.43 10.25 -27.81
C MET A 1 2.34 9.67 -26.92
N SER A 2 2.34 8.35 -26.68
CA SER A 2 1.43 7.73 -25.71
C SER A 2 1.87 8.12 -24.30
N ILE A 3 0.92 8.55 -23.45
CA ILE A 3 1.18 8.85 -22.04
C ILE A 3 0.76 7.63 -21.24
N HIS A 4 1.68 7.11 -20.42
CA HIS A 4 1.40 6.04 -19.47
C HIS A 4 1.28 6.63 -18.07
N LYS A 5 0.41 6.03 -17.24
CA LYS A 5 0.26 6.39 -15.85
C LYS A 5 0.80 5.24 -14.98
N LEU A 6 1.73 5.56 -14.10
CA LEU A 6 2.27 4.64 -13.09
C LEU A 6 1.70 5.02 -11.73
N VAL A 7 1.21 4.04 -10.98
CA VAL A 7 0.74 4.22 -9.61
C VAL A 7 1.76 3.61 -8.67
N LEU A 8 2.20 4.40 -7.68
CA LEU A 8 3.11 3.97 -6.63
C LEU A 8 2.38 4.08 -5.29
N LEU A 9 2.50 3.05 -4.46
CA LEU A 9 1.84 2.99 -3.17
C LEU A 9 2.79 2.42 -2.12
N ARG A 10 2.77 3.02 -0.93
CA ARG A 10 3.46 2.47 0.25
C ARG A 10 2.47 1.62 1.04
N HIS A 11 2.94 0.50 1.57
CA HIS A 11 2.14 -0.35 2.46
C HIS A 11 1.67 0.42 3.72
N GLY A 12 0.61 -0.07 4.37
CA GLY A 12 0.09 0.50 5.61
C GLY A 12 0.98 0.25 6.82
N GLU A 13 0.54 0.69 7.99
CA GLU A 13 1.26 0.53 9.25
C GLU A 13 1.62 -0.95 9.55
N SER A 14 2.89 -1.20 9.88
CA SER A 14 3.37 -2.51 10.39
C SER A 14 3.48 -2.52 11.92
N GLN A 15 3.53 -3.70 12.53
CA GLN A 15 3.72 -3.85 13.98
C GLN A 15 4.94 -3.07 14.49
N TRP A 16 6.04 -3.06 13.73
CA TRP A 16 7.25 -2.33 14.13
C TRP A 16 7.18 -0.83 13.86
N ASN A 17 6.31 -0.36 12.96
CA ASN A 17 6.01 1.08 12.87
C ASN A 17 5.28 1.53 14.14
N LEU A 18 4.28 0.76 14.58
CA LEU A 18 3.54 1.02 15.82
C LEU A 18 4.45 0.98 17.06
N GLU A 19 5.39 0.03 17.11
CA GLU A 19 6.39 -0.08 18.19
C GLU A 19 7.54 0.91 18.08
N ASN A 20 7.58 1.75 17.04
CA ASN A 20 8.68 2.67 16.73
C ASN A 20 10.06 1.99 16.64
N ARG A 21 10.10 0.85 15.93
CA ARG A 21 11.29 0.03 15.70
C ARG A 21 11.70 0.03 14.23
N PHE A 22 13.01 -0.04 13.97
CA PHE A 22 13.53 -0.17 12.62
C PHE A 22 13.36 -1.60 12.09
N THR A 23 12.56 -1.78 11.03
CA THR A 23 12.29 -3.09 10.41
C THR A 23 13.43 -3.62 9.54
N GLY A 24 14.01 -2.77 8.70
CA GLY A 24 15.00 -3.19 7.71
C GLY A 24 14.42 -4.24 6.76
N TRP A 25 15.08 -5.40 6.68
CA TRP A 25 14.70 -6.50 5.79
C TRP A 25 13.91 -7.60 6.51
N THR A 26 13.50 -7.34 7.75
CA THR A 26 12.72 -8.29 8.55
C THR A 26 11.30 -8.35 8.01
N ASN A 27 10.76 -9.57 7.85
CA ASN A 27 9.36 -9.75 7.47
C ASN A 27 8.46 -9.48 8.69
N VAL A 28 7.76 -8.35 8.70
CA VAL A 28 6.89 -7.91 9.80
C VAL A 28 5.48 -7.71 9.27
N GLU A 29 4.51 -8.25 9.99
CA GLU A 29 3.09 -8.16 9.63
C GLU A 29 2.54 -6.73 9.71
N LEU A 30 1.47 -6.48 8.98
CA LEU A 30 0.66 -5.26 9.11
C LEU A 30 -0.11 -5.25 10.44
N THR A 31 -0.44 -4.07 10.93
CA THR A 31 -1.44 -3.90 11.98
C THR A 31 -2.84 -4.02 11.41
N GLU A 32 -3.85 -4.14 12.27
CA GLU A 32 -5.24 -4.05 11.83
C GLU A 32 -5.51 -2.71 11.12
N ASN A 33 -4.92 -1.61 11.62
CA ASN A 33 -4.96 -0.31 10.98
C ASN A 33 -4.28 -0.34 9.60
N GLY A 34 -3.09 -0.92 9.47
CA GLY A 34 -2.42 -1.08 8.17
C GLY A 34 -3.22 -1.85 7.13
N ILE A 35 -4.01 -2.85 7.56
CA ILE A 35 -4.93 -3.58 6.68
C ILE A 35 -6.10 -2.69 6.24
N VAL A 36 -6.64 -1.87 7.15
CA VAL A 36 -7.71 -0.90 6.83
C VAL A 36 -7.20 0.16 5.83
N GLU A 37 -5.99 0.67 6.03
CA GLU A 37 -5.32 1.61 5.11
C GLU A 37 -5.18 1.02 3.70
N ALA A 38 -4.71 -0.23 3.59
CA ALA A 38 -4.58 -0.91 2.31
C ALA A 38 -5.94 -1.07 1.59
N LYS A 39 -7.00 -1.45 2.33
CA LYS A 39 -8.36 -1.55 1.78
C LYS A 39 -8.90 -0.20 1.34
N SER A 40 -8.69 0.84 2.14
CA SER A 40 -9.13 2.21 1.82
C SER A 40 -8.44 2.73 0.57
N ALA A 41 -7.13 2.52 0.43
CA ALA A 41 -6.40 2.90 -0.77
C ALA A 41 -6.91 2.16 -2.02
N GLY A 42 -7.19 0.85 -1.91
CA GLY A 42 -7.80 0.08 -2.99
C GLY A 42 -9.18 0.61 -3.41
N GLN A 43 -10.00 1.04 -2.43
CA GLN A 43 -11.30 1.63 -2.69
C GLN A 43 -11.18 2.98 -3.42
N ILE A 44 -10.26 3.86 -2.99
CA ILE A 44 -10.00 5.15 -3.64
C ILE A 44 -9.57 4.94 -5.10
N LEU A 45 -8.62 4.02 -5.35
CA LEU A 45 -8.16 3.73 -6.70
C LEU A 45 -9.30 3.22 -7.59
N LYS A 46 -10.18 2.38 -7.04
CA LYS A 46 -11.35 1.88 -7.76
C LYS A 46 -12.33 3.01 -8.09
N ASP A 47 -12.63 3.87 -7.12
CA ASP A 47 -13.59 4.97 -7.28
C ASP A 47 -13.09 6.03 -8.27
N ASP A 48 -11.77 6.23 -8.33
CA ASP A 48 -11.11 7.10 -9.32
C ASP A 48 -10.94 6.45 -10.71
N GLY A 49 -11.44 5.21 -10.90
CA GLY A 49 -11.45 4.53 -12.19
C GLY A 49 -10.12 3.93 -12.63
N TYR A 50 -9.22 3.63 -11.69
CA TYR A 50 -7.97 2.94 -12.01
C TYR A 50 -8.22 1.44 -12.25
N SER A 51 -7.63 0.92 -13.33
CA SER A 51 -7.48 -0.51 -13.58
C SER A 51 -6.00 -0.83 -13.78
N PHE A 52 -5.57 -2.01 -13.35
CA PHE A 52 -4.18 -2.42 -13.39
C PHE A 52 -4.00 -3.66 -14.23
N ASP A 53 -3.07 -3.61 -15.17
CA ASP A 53 -2.67 -4.75 -15.99
C ASP A 53 -1.60 -5.61 -15.29
N LEU A 54 -0.74 -4.97 -14.47
CA LEU A 54 0.40 -5.58 -13.79
C LEU A 54 0.55 -4.99 -12.37
N VAL A 55 0.97 -5.82 -11.41
CA VAL A 55 1.26 -5.44 -10.01
C VAL A 55 2.61 -6.06 -9.63
N TYR A 56 3.44 -5.29 -8.94
CA TYR A 56 4.78 -5.66 -8.49
C TYR A 56 4.95 -5.42 -7.00
#